data_AF-A0A547EIT5-F1
#
_entry.id   AF-A0A547EIT5-F1
#
_cell.length_a   1.000
_cell.length_b   1.000
_cell.length_c   1.000
_cell.angle_alpha   90.00
_cell.angle_beta   90.00
_cell.angle_gamma   90.00
#
_symmetry.space_group_name_H-M   'P 1'
#
loop_
_entity.id
_entity.type
_entity.pdbx_description
1 polymer ?
#
loop_
_entity_poly.entity_id
_entity_poly.type
_entity_poly.pdbx_seq_one_letter_code
_entity_poly.pdbx_strand_id
1 'polypeptide(L)'
;MPGDANKIISNGTSAGGALSTLLGASADHYDYEPYLKEAGALNASDKIFAVSAYCPITNLENADMAYEWQFNGVNEYSRIDMSRLNAAEFNDRSKPKPKPKIEGSLNEAEIKVSNELAERFPTYLNSLHLVDEKGNPLTLDPKGNGSFKDYLSEVVKTAANKAYRGLVQDSEEQKAFQQISWLSFEKGKVSSVDWFGYVFSDKRMKSPPAFDALNGSSGENNLFGTDTENNRHFTLYSAERSANKDLNLADPQIVKRMNPMHYLDNPNAAEHWRIRVGTADRDTSLAISAILAIKLQMAGKNVNYETPWNVPHSGDYDVNELFLWADELVKGKK
;
A
#
# COMPACT_ATOMS: atom_id res chain seq x y z
N MET A 1 -33.18 9.55 1.66
CA MET A 1 -31.88 9.54 0.96
C MET A 1 -32.11 8.84 -0.38
N PRO A 2 -31.83 9.45 -1.53
CA PRO A 2 -31.76 8.73 -2.81
C PRO A 2 -30.63 7.69 -2.79
N GLY A 3 -30.81 6.56 -3.48
CA GLY A 3 -29.84 5.45 -3.48
C GLY A 3 -30.25 4.28 -2.57
N ASP A 4 -29.44 3.22 -2.58
CA ASP A 4 -29.62 2.04 -1.73
C ASP A 4 -28.48 2.00 -0.71
N ALA A 5 -28.80 2.20 0.57
CA ALA A 5 -27.82 2.19 1.65
C ALA A 5 -27.14 0.81 1.82
N ASN A 6 -27.71 -0.26 1.27
CA ASN A 6 -27.07 -1.58 1.23
C ASN A 6 -26.05 -1.73 0.09
N LYS A 7 -25.84 -0.68 -0.72
CA LYS A 7 -24.92 -0.67 -1.87
C LYS A 7 -23.88 0.46 -1.77
N ILE A 8 -23.48 0.83 -0.55
CA ILE A 8 -22.43 1.81 -0.32
C ILE A 8 -21.08 1.23 -0.79
N ILE A 9 -20.41 1.96 -1.68
CA ILE A 9 -19.04 1.65 -2.12
C ILE A 9 -18.12 2.77 -1.63
N SER A 10 -17.20 2.45 -0.72
CA SER A 10 -16.20 3.43 -0.29
C SER A 10 -15.10 3.54 -1.36
N ASN A 11 -14.55 4.74 -1.54
CA ASN A 11 -13.41 4.97 -2.41
C ASN A 11 -12.38 5.87 -1.72
N GLY A 12 -11.10 5.60 -1.93
CA GLY A 12 -10.05 6.46 -1.40
C GLY A 12 -8.69 6.15 -1.99
N THR A 13 -7.80 7.13 -1.89
CA THR A 13 -6.39 7.06 -2.33
C THR A 13 -5.46 7.25 -1.15
N SER A 14 -4.33 6.54 -1.10
CA SER A 14 -3.31 6.73 -0.06
C SER A 14 -3.86 6.41 1.34
N ALA A 15 -3.70 7.33 2.31
CA ALA A 15 -4.36 7.25 3.62
C ALA A 15 -5.90 7.18 3.52
N GLY A 16 -6.50 7.83 2.51
CA GLY A 16 -7.94 7.66 2.21
C GLY A 16 -8.26 6.25 1.71
N GLY A 17 -7.33 5.62 0.97
CA GLY A 17 -7.43 4.21 0.59
C GLY A 17 -7.36 3.31 1.81
N ALA A 18 -6.47 3.61 2.76
CA ALA A 18 -6.39 2.90 4.04
C ALA A 18 -7.70 3.00 4.84
N LEU A 19 -8.30 4.19 4.95
CA LEU A 19 -9.61 4.38 5.58
C LEU A 19 -10.72 3.63 4.85
N SER A 20 -10.74 3.65 3.52
CA SER A 20 -11.69 2.88 2.71
C SER A 20 -11.59 1.38 3.01
N THR A 21 -10.35 0.85 3.10
CA THR A 21 -10.12 -0.56 3.46
C THR A 21 -10.48 -0.89 4.89
N LEU A 22 -10.20 0.02 5.83
CA LEU A 22 -10.53 -0.17 7.24
C LEU A 22 -12.04 -0.20 7.44
N LEU A 23 -12.76 0.77 6.88
CA LEU A 23 -14.23 0.81 6.91
C LEU A 23 -14.85 -0.48 6.37
N GLY A 24 -14.32 -1.01 5.27
CA GLY A 24 -14.79 -2.28 4.71
C GLY A 24 -14.45 -3.50 5.57
N ALA A 25 -13.34 -3.50 6.30
CA ALA A 25 -12.90 -4.65 7.09
C ALA A 25 -13.55 -4.66 8.48
N SER A 26 -13.71 -3.51 9.11
CA SER A 26 -14.11 -3.37 10.51
C SER A 26 -15.59 -3.09 10.74
N ALA A 27 -16.43 -3.33 9.74
CA ALA A 27 -17.87 -3.10 9.82
C ALA A 27 -18.51 -3.79 11.04
N ASP A 28 -19.34 -3.06 11.78
CA ASP A 28 -20.04 -3.44 13.01
C ASP A 28 -19.10 -4.00 14.11
N HIS A 29 -17.81 -3.67 14.07
CA HIS A 29 -16.84 -4.22 15.02
C HIS A 29 -16.85 -3.43 16.34
N TYR A 30 -16.99 -4.15 17.45
CA TYR A 30 -17.15 -3.57 18.80
C TYR A 30 -15.99 -2.65 19.24
N ASP A 31 -14.82 -2.77 18.62
CA ASP A 31 -13.65 -1.92 18.89
C ASP A 31 -13.92 -0.43 18.61
N TYR A 32 -14.91 -0.11 17.76
CA TYR A 32 -15.28 1.26 17.37
C TYR A 32 -16.52 1.80 18.08
N GLU A 33 -17.36 0.92 18.66
CA GLU A 33 -18.62 1.28 19.32
C GLU A 33 -18.50 2.38 20.38
N PRO A 34 -17.49 2.35 21.30
CA PRO A 34 -17.34 3.42 22.29
C PRO A 34 -17.11 4.80 21.64
N TYR A 35 -16.33 4.84 20.56
CA TYR A 35 -15.97 6.07 19.85
C TYR A 35 -17.15 6.61 19.03
N LEU A 36 -17.88 5.73 18.34
CA LEU A 36 -19.09 6.11 17.61
C LEU A 36 -20.16 6.67 18.56
N LYS A 37 -20.34 6.05 19.73
CA LYS A 37 -21.26 6.53 20.76
C LYS A 37 -20.84 7.88 21.32
N GLU A 38 -19.56 8.06 21.63
CA GLU A 38 -19.02 9.34 22.11
C GLU A 38 -19.21 10.46 21.09
N ALA A 39 -19.02 10.16 19.80
CA ALA A 39 -19.26 11.11 18.71
C ALA A 39 -20.74 11.43 18.46
N GLY A 40 -21.67 10.75 19.14
CA GLY A 40 -23.12 10.90 18.92
C GLY A 40 -23.58 10.36 17.58
N ALA A 41 -22.88 9.35 17.03
CA ALA A 41 -23.27 8.70 15.79
C ALA A 41 -24.67 8.06 15.91
N LEU A 42 -25.35 7.93 14.78
CA LEU A 42 -26.62 7.20 14.71
C LEU A 42 -26.38 5.75 15.11
N ASN A 43 -27.24 5.18 15.95
CA ASN A 43 -27.23 3.75 16.26
C ASN A 43 -27.75 2.94 15.05
N ALA A 44 -26.86 2.70 14.10
CA ALA A 44 -27.08 1.97 12.86
C ALA A 44 -25.79 1.26 12.46
N SER A 45 -25.92 0.21 11.63
CA SER A 45 -24.77 -0.49 11.07
C SER A 45 -23.93 0.45 10.19
N ASP A 46 -22.60 0.32 10.28
CA ASP A 46 -21.63 1.00 9.41
C ASP A 46 -21.13 0.10 8.27
N LYS A 47 -21.78 -1.04 8.06
CA LYS A 47 -21.49 -1.99 6.99
C LYS A 47 -21.62 -1.35 5.62
N ILE A 48 -20.63 -1.62 4.77
CA ILE A 48 -20.60 -1.21 3.36
C ILE A 48 -20.61 -2.42 2.43
N PHE A 49 -21.02 -2.19 1.19
CA PHE A 49 -21.17 -3.24 0.17
C PHE A 49 -19.84 -3.62 -0.46
N ALA A 50 -19.03 -2.63 -0.80
CA ALA A 50 -17.77 -2.84 -1.49
C ALA A 50 -16.73 -1.76 -1.17
N VAL A 51 -15.47 -2.09 -1.40
CA VAL A 51 -14.32 -1.19 -1.22
C VAL A 51 -13.62 -0.98 -2.55
N SER A 52 -13.39 0.28 -2.91
CA SER A 52 -12.38 0.71 -3.87
C SER A 52 -11.24 1.39 -3.11
N ALA A 53 -10.01 0.96 -3.35
CA ALA A 53 -8.84 1.49 -2.68
C ALA A 53 -7.66 1.62 -3.65
N TYR A 54 -7.20 2.85 -3.84
CA TYR A 54 -5.96 3.15 -4.55
C TYR A 54 -4.84 3.34 -3.54
N CYS A 55 -3.71 2.66 -3.79
CA CYS A 55 -2.48 2.70 -2.99
C CYS A 55 -2.72 2.79 -1.47
N PRO A 56 -3.51 1.88 -0.88
CA PRO A 56 -3.88 1.98 0.52
C PRO A 56 -2.65 1.85 1.43
N ILE A 57 -2.31 2.94 2.14
CA ILE A 57 -1.20 2.99 3.11
C ILE A 57 -1.66 2.37 4.42
N THR A 58 -1.65 1.04 4.47
CA THR A 58 -2.16 0.21 5.57
C THR A 58 -1.03 -0.54 6.27
N ASN A 59 -1.34 -1.27 7.35
CA ASN A 59 -0.39 -2.16 8.02
C ASN A 59 0.90 -1.46 8.47
N LEU A 60 0.73 -0.26 9.03
CA LEU A 60 1.79 0.71 9.31
C LEU A 60 2.89 0.14 10.20
N GLU A 61 2.51 -0.63 11.22
CA GLU A 61 3.44 -1.22 12.17
C GLU A 61 4.37 -2.28 11.57
N ASN A 62 4.06 -2.77 10.36
CA ASN A 62 4.91 -3.67 9.60
C ASN A 62 5.44 -3.03 8.29
N ALA A 63 5.05 -1.78 7.99
CA ALA A 63 5.33 -1.12 6.74
C ALA A 63 6.82 -0.73 6.61
N ASP A 64 7.49 -0.42 7.72
CA ASP A 64 8.94 -0.18 7.74
C ASP A 64 9.73 -1.41 7.30
N MET A 65 9.40 -2.58 7.85
CA MET A 65 10.03 -3.85 7.44
C MET A 65 9.78 -4.15 5.97
N ALA A 66 8.55 -3.97 5.49
CA ALA A 66 8.18 -4.21 4.10
C ALA A 66 8.89 -3.24 3.12
N TYR A 67 9.02 -1.98 3.51
CA TYR A 67 9.67 -0.94 2.73
C TYR A 67 11.16 -1.23 2.59
N GLU A 68 11.82 -1.56 3.70
CA GLU A 68 13.23 -1.92 3.66
C GLU A 68 13.46 -3.25 2.96
N TRP A 69 12.59 -4.26 3.12
CA TRP A 69 12.72 -5.49 2.31
C TRP A 69 12.68 -5.22 0.80
N GLN A 70 11.80 -4.31 0.35
CA GLN A 70 11.70 -3.99 -1.07
C GLN A 70 12.87 -3.12 -1.55
N PHE A 71 13.26 -2.09 -0.79
CA PHE A 71 14.20 -1.05 -1.23
C PHE A 71 15.60 -1.10 -0.60
N ASN A 72 15.92 -2.11 0.22
CA ASN A 72 17.25 -2.27 0.79
C ASN A 72 18.34 -2.30 -0.31
N GLY A 73 19.41 -1.55 -0.09
CA GLY A 73 20.49 -1.35 -1.06
C GLY A 73 20.25 -0.20 -2.07
N VAL A 74 19.01 0.28 -2.24
CA VAL A 74 18.74 1.52 -2.98
C VAL A 74 19.07 2.71 -2.07
N ASN A 75 20.28 3.25 -2.16
CA ASN A 75 20.73 4.26 -1.20
C ASN A 75 20.39 5.71 -1.60
N GLU A 76 19.96 5.95 -2.84
CA GLU A 76 19.52 7.27 -3.29
C GLU A 76 18.01 7.42 -3.08
N TYR A 77 17.59 8.58 -2.57
CA TYR A 77 16.19 8.91 -2.38
C TYR A 77 15.74 10.17 -3.11
N SER A 78 14.45 10.23 -3.43
CA SER A 78 13.79 11.37 -4.07
C SER A 78 12.33 11.46 -3.62
N ARG A 79 11.94 12.54 -2.94
CA ARG A 79 10.57 12.76 -2.45
C ARG A 79 10.12 14.19 -2.67
N ILE A 80 8.81 14.41 -2.68
CA ILE A 80 8.24 15.75 -2.76
C ILE A 80 8.64 16.56 -1.51
N ASP A 81 9.11 17.79 -1.72
CA ASP A 81 9.35 18.75 -0.65
C ASP A 81 8.03 19.41 -0.24
N MET A 82 7.35 18.81 0.74
CA MET A 82 6.08 19.33 1.24
C MET A 82 6.22 20.68 1.96
N SER A 83 7.42 21.05 2.45
CA SER A 83 7.65 22.35 3.11
C SER A 83 7.66 23.53 2.14
N ARG A 84 7.81 23.25 0.85
CA ARG A 84 7.79 24.24 -0.24
C ARG A 84 6.46 24.28 -0.99
N LEU A 85 5.44 23.59 -0.48
CA LEU A 85 4.11 23.57 -1.06
C LEU A 85 3.09 24.04 -0.02
N ASN A 86 2.18 24.93 -0.44
CA ASN A 86 0.96 25.17 0.32
C ASN A 86 -0.20 24.29 -0.21
N ALA A 87 -1.33 24.29 0.50
CA ALA A 87 -2.49 23.49 0.14
C ALA A 87 -3.02 23.82 -1.26
N ALA A 88 -3.03 25.09 -1.68
CA ALA A 88 -3.49 25.48 -2.99
C ALA A 88 -2.57 24.97 -4.10
N GLU A 89 -1.24 25.07 -3.91
CA GLU A 89 -0.24 24.57 -4.86
C GLU A 89 -0.23 23.05 -4.93
N PHE A 90 -0.36 22.37 -3.80
CA PHE A 90 -0.45 20.91 -3.76
C PHE A 90 -1.74 20.40 -4.42
N ASN A 91 -2.85 21.15 -4.33
CA ASN A 91 -4.16 20.80 -4.88
C ASN A 91 -4.42 21.35 -6.28
N ASP A 92 -3.55 22.21 -6.83
CA ASP A 92 -3.67 22.71 -8.20
C ASP A 92 -3.51 21.54 -9.19
N ARG A 93 -4.61 21.19 -9.85
CA ARG A 93 -4.66 20.15 -10.91
C ARG A 93 -4.69 20.76 -12.31
N SER A 94 -4.61 22.08 -12.45
CA SER A 94 -4.82 22.77 -13.74
C SER A 94 -3.71 22.48 -14.76
N LYS A 95 -2.48 22.20 -14.30
CA LYS A 95 -1.33 21.80 -15.12
C LYS A 95 -0.38 20.90 -14.33
N PRO A 96 0.32 19.94 -14.97
CA PRO A 96 1.41 19.22 -14.33
C PRO A 96 2.57 20.19 -14.08
N LYS A 97 2.62 20.76 -12.87
CA LYS A 97 3.77 21.51 -12.38
C LYS A 97 4.74 20.52 -11.72
N PRO A 98 6.04 20.59 -12.03
CA PRO A 98 7.03 19.80 -11.29
C PRO A 98 6.93 20.18 -9.82
N LYS A 99 6.64 19.20 -8.96
CA LYS A 99 6.67 19.43 -7.52
C LYS A 99 8.13 19.57 -7.08
N PRO A 100 8.44 20.50 -6.17
CA PRO A 100 9.79 20.59 -5.60
C PRO A 100 10.15 19.25 -4.96
N LYS A 101 11.42 18.86 -5.06
CA LYS A 101 11.92 17.58 -4.55
C LYS A 101 13.04 17.79 -3.54
N ILE A 102 13.09 16.90 -2.55
CA ILE A 102 14.26 16.66 -1.71
C ILE A 102 14.90 15.37 -2.23
N GLU A 103 16.18 15.45 -2.56
CA GLU A 103 16.99 14.32 -3.00
C GLU A 103 18.25 14.20 -2.16
N GLY A 104 18.75 12.98 -2.01
CA GLY A 104 19.98 12.71 -1.29
C GLY A 104 20.33 11.23 -1.28
N SER A 105 21.33 10.90 -0.47
CA SER A 105 21.77 9.53 -0.24
C SER A 105 21.68 9.19 1.24
N LEU A 106 21.40 7.92 1.55
CA LEU A 106 21.41 7.42 2.91
C LEU A 106 22.81 7.46 3.51
N ASN A 107 22.90 7.89 4.76
CA ASN A 107 24.13 7.78 5.54
C ASN A 107 24.30 6.37 6.12
N GLU A 108 25.46 6.10 6.72
CA GLU A 108 25.79 4.78 7.28
C GLU A 108 24.81 4.30 8.35
N ALA A 109 24.28 5.21 9.18
CA ALA A 109 23.31 4.86 10.22
C ALA A 109 21.94 4.50 9.59
N GLU A 110 21.50 5.24 8.58
CA GLU A 110 20.30 4.93 7.82
C GLU A 110 20.43 3.57 7.09
N ILE A 111 21.58 3.29 6.46
CA ILE A 111 21.84 2.00 5.81
C ILE A 111 21.79 0.86 6.82
N LYS A 112 22.34 1.06 8.02
CA LYS A 112 22.25 0.06 9.11
C LYS A 112 20.80 -0.21 9.51
N VAL A 113 20.00 0.83 9.69
CA VAL A 113 18.56 0.69 10.01
C VAL A 113 17.81 -0.03 8.88
N SER A 114 18.12 0.29 7.62
CA SER A 114 17.58 -0.39 6.44
C SER A 114 17.85 -1.90 6.48
N ASN A 115 19.11 -2.29 6.71
CA ASN A 115 19.48 -3.71 6.80
C ASN A 115 18.74 -4.42 7.94
N GLU A 116 18.70 -3.83 9.14
CA GLU A 116 18.03 -4.43 10.32
C GLU A 116 16.53 -4.64 10.11
N LEU A 117 15.84 -3.71 9.44
CA LEU A 117 14.41 -3.81 9.14
C LEU A 117 14.13 -4.82 8.02
N ALA A 118 14.96 -4.82 6.96
CA ALA A 118 14.82 -5.76 5.85
C ALA A 118 14.95 -7.23 6.31
N GLU A 119 15.87 -7.53 7.23
CA GLU A 119 16.07 -8.87 7.79
C GLU A 119 14.88 -9.37 8.64
N ARG A 120 14.04 -8.46 9.15
CA ARG A 120 12.88 -8.81 9.98
C ARG A 120 11.63 -9.16 9.16
N PHE A 121 11.52 -8.60 7.96
CA PHE A 121 10.33 -8.78 7.13
C PHE A 121 9.99 -10.24 6.81
N PRO A 122 10.93 -11.14 6.49
CA PRO A 122 10.61 -12.55 6.23
C PRO A 122 9.90 -13.23 7.40
N THR A 123 10.27 -12.90 8.64
CA THR A 123 9.64 -13.46 9.84
C THR A 123 8.19 -13.01 9.93
N TYR A 124 7.93 -11.71 9.77
CA TYR A 124 6.57 -11.17 9.72
C TYR A 124 5.76 -11.82 8.60
N LEU A 125 6.27 -11.81 7.36
CA LEU A 125 5.56 -12.34 6.20
C LEU A 125 5.19 -13.82 6.39
N ASN A 126 6.14 -14.65 6.81
CA ASN A 126 5.90 -16.08 7.00
C ASN A 126 4.90 -16.37 8.13
N SER A 127 4.81 -15.50 9.15
CA SER A 127 3.83 -15.64 10.24
C SER A 127 2.38 -15.46 9.78
N LEU A 128 2.15 -14.81 8.63
CA LEU A 128 0.83 -14.63 8.07
C LEU A 128 0.28 -15.89 7.39
N HIS A 129 1.13 -16.90 7.16
CA HIS A 129 0.81 -18.16 6.50
C HIS A 129 0.09 -17.96 5.15
N LEU A 130 0.61 -17.03 4.35
CA LEU A 130 0.00 -16.68 3.06
C LEU A 130 0.03 -17.86 2.08
N VAL A 131 -1.04 -17.98 1.31
CA VAL A 131 -1.14 -18.92 0.18
C VAL A 131 -1.65 -18.19 -1.06
N ASP A 132 -1.21 -18.60 -2.24
CA ASP A 132 -1.78 -18.11 -3.50
C ASP A 132 -3.17 -18.73 -3.76
N GLU A 133 -3.80 -18.32 -4.86
CA GLU A 133 -5.13 -18.81 -5.29
C GLU A 133 -5.18 -20.33 -5.55
N LYS A 134 -4.01 -20.98 -5.69
CA LYS A 134 -3.88 -22.43 -5.88
C LYS A 134 -3.56 -23.16 -4.57
N GLY A 135 -3.44 -22.44 -3.46
CA GLY A 135 -3.08 -22.99 -2.15
C GLY A 135 -1.57 -23.19 -1.94
N ASN A 136 -0.71 -22.68 -2.83
CA ASN A 136 0.74 -22.77 -2.65
C ASN A 136 1.21 -21.76 -1.60
N PRO A 137 2.07 -22.15 -0.65
CA PRO A 137 2.62 -21.22 0.34
C PRO A 137 3.43 -20.08 -0.32
N LEU A 138 3.18 -18.85 0.14
CA LEU A 138 3.93 -17.66 -0.22
C LEU A 138 4.85 -17.28 0.94
N THR A 139 6.13 -17.64 0.83
CA THR A 139 7.11 -17.51 1.91
C THR A 139 8.38 -16.79 1.45
N LEU A 140 9.16 -16.33 2.42
CA LEU A 140 10.50 -15.78 2.23
C LEU A 140 11.53 -16.52 3.09
N ASP A 141 12.71 -16.75 2.55
CA ASP A 141 13.89 -17.20 3.29
C ASP A 141 14.49 -16.07 4.14
N PRO A 142 15.47 -16.33 5.02
CA PRO A 142 16.13 -15.28 5.81
C PRO A 142 16.82 -14.19 4.99
N LYS A 143 17.08 -14.40 3.70
CA LYS A 143 17.65 -13.41 2.78
C LYS A 143 16.55 -12.64 2.02
N GLY A 144 15.29 -12.85 2.36
CA GLY A 144 14.15 -12.21 1.72
C GLY A 144 13.87 -12.70 0.30
N ASN A 145 14.26 -13.92 -0.09
CA ASN A 145 13.93 -14.56 -1.37
C ASN A 145 12.89 -15.67 -1.17
N GLY A 146 12.05 -15.94 -2.17
CA GLY A 146 11.09 -17.05 -2.11
C GLY A 146 9.84 -16.78 -2.92
N SER A 147 8.86 -17.68 -2.78
CA SER A 147 7.62 -17.66 -3.58
C SER A 147 6.81 -16.38 -3.45
N PHE A 148 6.91 -15.66 -2.32
CA PHE A 148 6.26 -14.35 -2.20
C PHE A 148 6.91 -13.27 -3.09
N LYS A 149 8.24 -13.29 -3.24
CA LYS A 149 8.95 -12.41 -4.19
C LYS A 149 8.59 -12.77 -5.62
N ASP A 150 8.54 -14.06 -5.94
CA ASP A 150 8.14 -14.54 -7.26
C ASP A 150 6.71 -14.11 -7.60
N TYR A 151 5.80 -14.17 -6.62
CA TYR A 151 4.43 -13.65 -6.75
C TYR A 151 4.41 -12.16 -7.10
N LEU A 152 5.19 -11.31 -6.43
CA LEU A 152 5.25 -9.87 -6.78
C LEU A 152 5.84 -9.64 -8.18
N SER A 153 6.86 -10.41 -8.57
CA SER A 153 7.41 -10.37 -9.93
C SER A 153 6.35 -10.74 -10.98
N GLU A 154 5.50 -11.74 -10.71
CA GLU A 154 4.39 -12.11 -11.59
C GLU A 154 3.30 -11.04 -11.66
N VAL A 155 3.02 -10.36 -10.56
CA VAL A 155 2.09 -9.21 -10.52
C VAL A 155 2.61 -8.05 -11.38
N VAL A 156 3.89 -7.68 -11.24
CA VAL A 156 4.54 -6.65 -12.08
C VAL A 156 4.59 -7.10 -13.55
N LYS A 157 4.87 -8.38 -13.81
CA LYS A 157 4.86 -8.95 -15.17
C LYS A 157 3.48 -8.85 -15.82
N THR A 158 2.42 -9.07 -15.05
CA THR A 158 1.03 -8.95 -15.53
C THR A 158 0.72 -7.51 -15.93
N ALA A 159 1.15 -6.55 -15.10
CA ALA A 159 1.05 -5.12 -15.41
C ALA A 159 1.81 -4.74 -16.69
N ALA A 160 3.07 -5.18 -16.80
CA ALA A 160 3.92 -4.94 -17.96
C ALA A 160 3.28 -5.49 -19.23
N ASN A 161 2.76 -6.72 -19.18
CA ASN A 161 2.06 -7.33 -20.30
C ASN A 161 0.75 -6.62 -20.67
N LYS A 162 -0.02 -6.10 -19.70
CA LYS A 162 -1.23 -5.29 -19.98
C LYS A 162 -0.85 -4.00 -20.71
N ALA A 163 0.19 -3.30 -20.23
CA ALA A 163 0.69 -2.09 -20.88
C ALA A 163 1.25 -2.35 -22.28
N TYR A 164 2.12 -3.35 -22.43
CA TYR A 164 2.75 -3.70 -23.70
C TYR A 164 1.74 -4.05 -24.79
N ARG A 165 0.66 -4.78 -24.44
CA ARG A 165 -0.44 -5.11 -25.36
C ARG A 165 -1.25 -3.90 -25.83
N GLY A 166 -1.24 -2.81 -25.05
CA GLY A 166 -1.92 -1.56 -25.41
C GLY A 166 -1.10 -0.68 -26.36
N LEU A 167 0.17 -1.02 -26.61
CA LEU A 167 1.04 -0.26 -27.52
C LEU A 167 0.75 -0.60 -28.98
N VAL A 168 0.93 0.38 -29.85
CA VAL A 168 0.84 0.18 -31.30
C VAL A 168 2.02 -0.67 -31.76
N GLN A 169 1.74 -1.68 -32.57
CA GLN A 169 2.76 -2.56 -33.11
C GLN A 169 3.81 -1.77 -33.92
N ASP A 170 5.09 -2.07 -33.69
CA ASP A 170 6.28 -1.48 -34.32
C ASP A 170 6.48 0.03 -34.05
N SER A 171 5.75 0.60 -33.07
CA SER A 171 5.93 1.99 -32.65
C SER A 171 7.24 2.20 -31.88
N GLU A 172 7.71 3.45 -31.83
CA GLU A 172 8.92 3.80 -31.06
C GLU A 172 8.71 3.55 -29.56
N GLU A 173 7.50 3.74 -29.04
CA GLU A 173 7.15 3.41 -27.65
C GLU A 173 7.24 1.91 -27.39
N GLN A 174 6.77 1.07 -28.32
CA GLN A 174 6.89 -0.38 -28.19
C GLN A 174 8.35 -0.82 -28.19
N LYS A 175 9.17 -0.27 -29.10
CA LYS A 175 10.62 -0.54 -29.15
C LYS A 175 11.32 -0.09 -27.88
N ALA A 176 11.00 1.10 -27.36
CA ALA A 176 11.54 1.62 -26.11
C ALA A 176 11.15 0.74 -24.91
N PHE A 177 9.90 0.25 -24.87
CA PHE A 177 9.43 -0.67 -23.83
C PHE A 177 10.25 -1.98 -23.84
N GLN A 178 10.62 -2.49 -25.02
CA GLN A 178 11.48 -3.67 -25.16
C GLN A 178 12.93 -3.44 -24.70
N GLN A 179 13.37 -2.19 -24.55
CA GLN A 179 14.70 -1.85 -24.04
C GLN A 179 14.77 -1.74 -22.51
N ILE A 180 13.65 -1.94 -21.80
CA ILE A 180 13.64 -1.93 -20.33
C ILE A 180 14.47 -3.13 -19.83
N SER A 181 15.61 -2.83 -19.20
CA SER A 181 16.66 -3.81 -18.90
C SER A 181 16.25 -4.91 -17.93
N TRP A 182 15.28 -4.65 -17.06
CA TRP A 182 14.77 -5.60 -16.07
C TRP A 182 13.57 -6.44 -16.57
N LEU A 183 13.18 -6.27 -17.84
CA LEU A 183 12.18 -7.10 -18.50
C LEU A 183 12.85 -8.06 -19.49
N SER A 184 12.39 -9.30 -19.53
CA SER A 184 12.73 -10.24 -20.60
C SER A 184 11.52 -10.50 -21.49
N PHE A 185 11.76 -10.70 -22.78
CA PHE A 185 10.72 -10.93 -23.77
C PHE A 185 10.89 -12.29 -24.44
N GLU A 186 9.79 -13.03 -24.56
CA GLU A 186 9.73 -14.24 -25.37
C GLU A 186 8.39 -14.29 -26.11
N LYS A 187 8.43 -14.65 -27.40
CA LYS A 187 7.22 -14.81 -28.23
C LYS A 187 6.28 -13.60 -28.18
N GLY A 188 6.83 -12.39 -28.21
CA GLY A 188 6.06 -11.14 -28.27
C GLY A 188 5.35 -10.76 -26.96
N LYS A 189 5.79 -11.29 -25.81
CA LYS A 189 5.28 -10.92 -24.49
C LYS A 189 6.41 -10.86 -23.47
N VAL A 190 6.18 -10.18 -22.36
CA VAL A 190 7.10 -10.19 -21.22
C VAL A 190 7.07 -11.59 -20.59
N SER A 191 8.21 -12.26 -20.55
CA SER A 191 8.39 -13.62 -20.01
C SER A 191 8.76 -13.62 -18.53
N SER A 192 9.60 -12.69 -18.10
CA SER A 192 10.06 -12.55 -16.71
C SER A 192 10.36 -11.09 -16.35
N VAL A 193 10.36 -10.83 -15.04
CA VAL A 193 10.77 -9.58 -14.41
C VAL A 193 11.97 -9.89 -13.51
N ASP A 194 13.08 -9.19 -13.70
CA ASP A 194 14.14 -9.12 -12.70
C ASP A 194 13.69 -8.20 -11.56
N TRP A 195 13.34 -8.79 -10.42
CA TRP A 195 12.87 -8.06 -9.25
C TRP A 195 13.86 -6.98 -8.79
N PHE A 196 15.15 -7.31 -8.74
CA PHE A 196 16.16 -6.36 -8.29
C PHE A 196 16.36 -5.26 -9.33
N GLY A 197 16.44 -5.62 -10.61
CA GLY A 197 16.49 -4.65 -11.70
C GLY A 197 15.30 -3.67 -11.68
N TYR A 198 14.08 -4.15 -11.39
CA TYR A 198 12.89 -3.31 -11.22
C TYR A 198 12.99 -2.38 -10.00
N VAL A 199 13.35 -2.90 -8.83
CA VAL A 199 13.51 -2.10 -7.60
C VAL A 199 14.57 -1.01 -7.79
N PHE A 200 15.71 -1.36 -8.37
CA PHE A 200 16.86 -0.47 -8.58
C PHE A 200 16.71 0.43 -9.82
N SER A 201 15.62 0.32 -10.59
CA SER A 201 15.43 1.13 -11.79
C SER A 201 15.14 2.61 -11.50
N ASP A 202 14.89 2.97 -10.23
CA ASP A 202 14.63 4.34 -9.78
C ASP A 202 15.02 4.47 -8.29
N LYS A 203 15.01 5.69 -7.76
CA LYS A 203 15.35 6.04 -6.37
C LYS A 203 14.24 5.64 -5.40
N ARG A 204 14.57 5.30 -4.15
CA ARG A 204 13.53 5.13 -3.12
C ARG A 204 12.93 6.47 -2.73
N MET A 205 11.73 6.50 -2.16
CA MET A 205 11.10 7.78 -1.77
C MET A 205 11.50 8.22 -0.36
N LYS A 206 11.31 7.33 0.62
CA LYS A 206 11.44 7.61 2.05
C LYS A 206 12.81 7.19 2.58
N SER A 207 13.27 7.83 3.67
CA SER A 207 14.44 7.40 4.47
C SER A 207 14.03 6.28 5.44
N PRO A 208 14.95 5.44 5.96
CA PRO A 208 14.59 4.40 6.93
C PRO A 208 14.60 4.95 8.38
N PRO A 209 13.66 4.54 9.25
CA PRO A 209 12.40 3.87 8.92
C PRO A 209 11.49 4.80 8.11
N ALA A 210 10.77 4.23 7.14
CA ALA A 210 9.93 4.96 6.19
C ALA A 210 8.66 5.56 6.82
N PHE A 211 8.14 4.96 7.89
CA PHE A 211 6.90 5.32 8.54
C PHE A 211 7.12 5.68 10.00
N ASP A 212 7.68 4.82 10.83
CA ASP A 212 7.93 5.15 12.24
C ASP A 212 9.31 5.79 12.41
N ALA A 213 9.42 7.08 12.09
CA ALA A 213 10.70 7.77 12.07
C ALA A 213 11.34 7.79 13.47
N LEU A 214 12.65 7.52 13.58
CA LEU A 214 13.37 7.45 14.86
C LEU A 214 13.36 8.75 15.67
N ASN A 215 13.07 9.89 15.03
CA ASN A 215 12.94 11.19 15.66
C ASN A 215 11.47 11.60 15.88
N GLY A 216 10.51 10.74 15.53
CA GLY A 216 9.07 10.99 15.63
C GLY A 216 8.51 12.01 14.64
N SER A 217 9.20 12.30 13.54
CA SER A 217 8.83 13.41 12.64
C SER A 217 7.95 13.03 11.45
N SER A 218 7.52 11.77 11.32
CA SER A 218 6.68 11.38 10.19
C SER A 218 5.21 11.78 10.39
N GLY A 219 4.45 11.77 9.30
CA GLY A 219 2.99 11.98 9.38
C GLY A 219 2.30 10.84 10.14
N GLU A 220 2.85 9.62 10.05
CA GLU A 220 2.36 8.45 10.76
C GLU A 220 2.65 8.52 12.26
N ASN A 221 3.79 9.09 12.68
CA ASN A 221 4.03 9.38 14.09
C ASN A 221 2.97 10.36 14.63
N ASN A 222 2.58 11.35 13.82
CA ASN A 222 1.54 12.30 14.19
C ASN A 222 0.14 11.65 14.24
N LEU A 223 -0.18 10.74 13.32
CA LEU A 223 -1.42 9.97 13.32
C LEU A 223 -1.63 9.23 14.64
N PHE A 224 -0.55 8.68 15.22
CA PHE A 224 -0.60 7.94 16.48
C PHE A 224 -0.42 8.82 17.73
N GLY A 225 -0.41 10.14 17.56
CA GLY A 225 -0.47 11.09 18.67
C GLY A 225 -1.79 11.02 19.47
N THR A 226 -1.91 11.92 20.42
CA THR A 226 -3.10 12.14 21.25
C THR A 226 -3.39 13.64 21.35
N ASP A 227 -4.44 14.00 22.08
CA ASP A 227 -4.77 15.39 22.42
C ASP A 227 -3.67 16.11 23.22
N THR A 228 -2.82 15.38 23.93
CA THR A 228 -1.73 15.91 24.76
C THR A 228 -0.32 15.68 24.20
N GLU A 229 -0.18 14.81 23.19
CA GLU A 229 1.11 14.42 22.62
C GLU A 229 1.01 14.31 21.10
N ASN A 230 1.63 15.24 20.38
CA ASN A 230 1.45 15.31 18.93
C ASN A 230 1.99 14.09 18.17
N ASN A 231 3.02 13.40 18.67
CA ASN A 231 3.69 12.32 17.94
C ASN A 231 3.96 11.15 18.87
N ARG A 232 3.76 9.93 18.40
CA ARG A 232 4.15 8.70 19.10
C ARG A 232 4.84 7.73 18.16
N HIS A 233 5.68 6.88 18.72
CA HIS A 233 6.11 5.67 18.03
C HIS A 233 4.96 4.67 18.00
N PHE A 234 4.94 3.79 16.99
CA PHE A 234 3.93 2.73 16.85
C PHE A 234 4.56 1.37 16.56
N THR A 235 5.89 1.31 16.57
CA THR A 235 6.69 0.09 16.54
C THR A 235 7.65 0.06 17.73
N LEU A 236 7.86 -1.13 18.29
CA LEU A 236 8.90 -1.32 19.32
C LEU A 236 10.29 -1.01 18.78
N TYR A 237 10.55 -1.35 17.50
CA TYR A 237 11.84 -1.14 16.86
C TYR A 237 12.28 0.34 16.93
N SER A 238 11.41 1.25 16.53
CA SER A 238 11.71 2.68 16.52
C SER A 238 11.69 3.28 17.92
N ALA A 239 10.76 2.88 18.79
CA ALA A 239 10.72 3.35 20.19
C ALA A 239 12.03 3.04 20.94
N GLU A 240 12.57 1.84 20.80
CA GLU A 240 13.84 1.44 21.45
C GLU A 240 15.04 2.25 20.92
N ARG A 241 15.05 2.54 19.61
CA ARG A 241 16.14 3.22 18.90
C ARG A 241 15.99 4.74 18.81
N SER A 242 14.88 5.27 19.30
CA SER A 242 14.60 6.70 19.27
C SER A 242 15.61 7.48 20.08
N ALA A 243 16.12 8.55 19.50
CA ALA A 243 16.94 9.53 20.22
C ALA A 243 16.08 10.45 21.11
N ASN A 244 14.78 10.56 20.81
CA ASN A 244 13.84 11.35 21.59
C ASN A 244 13.10 10.45 22.60
N LYS A 245 13.60 10.42 23.83
CA LYS A 245 13.04 9.57 24.90
C LYS A 245 11.73 10.09 25.49
N ASP A 246 11.28 11.27 25.09
CA ASP A 246 10.00 11.83 25.51
C ASP A 246 8.82 11.31 24.66
N LEU A 247 9.09 10.69 23.51
CA LEU A 247 8.05 10.11 22.66
C LEU A 247 7.58 8.77 23.22
N ASN A 248 6.28 8.66 23.47
CA ASN A 248 5.67 7.43 23.93
C ASN A 248 5.45 6.45 22.78
N LEU A 249 5.34 5.17 23.15
CA LEU A 249 4.80 4.13 22.27
C LEU A 249 3.27 4.18 22.32
N ALA A 250 2.62 4.19 21.17
CA ALA A 250 1.17 4.14 21.04
C ALA A 250 0.60 2.84 21.64
N ASP A 251 -0.60 2.94 22.21
CA ASP A 251 -1.32 1.77 22.73
C ASP A 251 -1.51 0.75 21.58
N PRO A 252 -1.08 -0.52 21.75
CA PRO A 252 -1.27 -1.56 20.75
C PRO A 252 -2.72 -1.71 20.26
N GLN A 253 -3.72 -1.39 21.08
CA GLN A 253 -5.13 -1.41 20.66
C GLN A 253 -5.48 -0.26 19.70
N ILE A 254 -4.83 0.90 19.84
CA ILE A 254 -4.97 2.00 18.86
C ILE A 254 -4.29 1.61 17.55
N VAL A 255 -3.09 1.04 17.60
CA VAL A 255 -2.37 0.54 16.41
C VAL A 255 -3.21 -0.51 15.67
N LYS A 256 -3.74 -1.49 16.41
CA LYS A 256 -4.67 -2.51 15.88
C LYS A 256 -5.87 -1.89 15.17
N ARG A 257 -6.53 -0.88 15.77
CA ARG A 257 -7.68 -0.16 15.18
C ARG A 257 -7.34 0.63 13.92
N MET A 258 -6.07 0.88 13.63
CA MET A 258 -5.65 1.54 12.39
C MET A 258 -5.18 0.56 11.31
N ASN A 259 -5.21 -0.75 11.58
CA ASN A 259 -4.76 -1.76 10.63
C ASN A 259 -5.90 -2.72 10.21
N PRO A 260 -6.37 -2.67 8.94
CA PRO A 260 -7.42 -3.55 8.45
C PRO A 260 -7.08 -5.04 8.53
N MET A 261 -5.79 -5.40 8.59
CA MET A 261 -5.32 -6.79 8.67
C MET A 261 -5.88 -7.56 9.89
N HIS A 262 -6.31 -6.86 10.94
CA HIS A 262 -6.91 -7.46 12.14
C HIS A 262 -8.40 -7.76 12.04
N TYR A 263 -9.06 -7.37 10.94
CA TYR A 263 -10.52 -7.47 10.79
C TYR A 263 -10.93 -8.22 9.52
N LEU A 264 -10.00 -8.82 8.78
CA LEU A 264 -10.30 -9.41 7.46
C LEU A 264 -11.22 -10.65 7.52
N ASP A 265 -11.25 -11.34 8.66
CA ASP A 265 -12.14 -12.46 8.95
C ASP A 265 -13.48 -12.04 9.57
N ASN A 266 -13.71 -10.74 9.77
CA ASN A 266 -14.97 -10.22 10.27
C ASN A 266 -16.14 -10.65 9.35
N PRO A 267 -17.18 -11.33 9.89
CA PRO A 267 -18.32 -11.77 9.08
C PRO A 267 -19.11 -10.62 8.46
N ASN A 268 -19.01 -9.41 9.03
CA ASN A 268 -19.65 -8.20 8.50
C ASN A 268 -18.77 -7.43 7.52
N ALA A 269 -17.50 -7.81 7.33
CA ALA A 269 -16.62 -7.17 6.36
C ALA A 269 -17.22 -7.21 4.94
N ALA A 270 -16.99 -6.14 4.18
CA ALA A 270 -17.41 -6.00 2.79
C ALA A 270 -17.05 -7.24 1.97
N GLU A 271 -17.90 -7.59 1.00
CA GLU A 271 -17.71 -8.79 0.19
C GLU A 271 -16.82 -8.54 -1.02
N HIS A 272 -16.87 -7.32 -1.58
CA HIS A 272 -16.23 -6.98 -2.84
C HIS A 272 -15.14 -5.93 -2.65
N TRP A 273 -13.95 -6.21 -3.18
CA TRP A 273 -12.76 -5.40 -2.98
C TRP A 273 -12.09 -5.13 -4.32
N ARG A 274 -11.81 -3.86 -4.61
CA ARG A 274 -11.02 -3.41 -5.75
C ARG A 274 -9.80 -2.65 -5.23
N ILE A 275 -8.62 -3.22 -5.42
CA ILE A 275 -7.37 -2.65 -4.92
C ILE A 275 -6.46 -2.35 -6.11
N ARG A 276 -5.87 -1.16 -6.13
CA ARG A 276 -4.97 -0.70 -7.20
C ARG A 276 -3.72 -0.06 -6.61
N VAL A 277 -2.53 -0.52 -6.97
CA VAL A 277 -1.25 0.11 -6.57
C VAL A 277 -0.32 0.22 -7.75
N GLY A 278 0.03 1.44 -8.16
CA GLY A 278 0.80 1.62 -9.39
C GLY A 278 2.23 1.05 -9.29
N THR A 279 2.78 0.53 -10.38
CA THR A 279 4.15 -0.02 -10.38
C THR A 279 5.24 1.06 -10.30
N ALA A 280 4.89 2.34 -10.36
CA ALA A 280 5.79 3.46 -10.09
C ALA A 280 5.47 4.13 -8.74
N ASP A 281 4.52 3.61 -7.97
CA ASP A 281 4.25 4.05 -6.60
C ASP A 281 5.34 3.51 -5.68
N ARG A 282 6.01 4.43 -4.97
CA ARG A 282 7.08 4.13 -4.02
C ARG A 282 6.81 4.73 -2.64
N ASP A 283 5.56 5.13 -2.35
CA ASP A 283 5.15 5.66 -1.05
C ASP A 283 5.09 4.54 0.02
N THR A 284 4.87 3.30 -0.42
CA THR A 284 4.98 2.08 0.37
C THR A 284 5.50 0.91 -0.49
N SER A 285 5.79 -0.22 0.16
CA SER A 285 6.15 -1.47 -0.53
C SER A 285 4.93 -2.09 -1.22
N LEU A 286 5.11 -2.64 -2.43
CA LEU A 286 4.07 -3.42 -3.13
C LEU A 286 3.64 -4.65 -2.31
N ALA A 287 4.48 -5.09 -1.38
CA ALA A 287 4.14 -6.16 -0.45
C ALA A 287 2.92 -5.81 0.41
N ILE A 288 2.74 -4.54 0.80
CA ILE A 288 1.64 -4.14 1.70
C ILE A 288 0.27 -4.40 1.06
N SER A 289 0.06 -3.92 -0.16
CA SER A 289 -1.20 -4.16 -0.86
C SER A 289 -1.38 -5.61 -1.29
N ALA A 290 -0.29 -6.29 -1.65
CA ALA A 290 -0.34 -7.72 -1.99
C ALA A 290 -0.75 -8.57 -0.78
N ILE A 291 -0.18 -8.31 0.39
CA ILE A 291 -0.53 -9.00 1.64
C ILE A 291 -2.01 -8.80 1.96
N LEU A 292 -2.51 -7.56 1.86
CA LEU A 292 -3.93 -7.25 2.08
C LEU A 292 -4.82 -8.04 1.10
N ALA A 293 -4.51 -8.00 -0.20
CA ALA A 293 -5.27 -8.67 -1.23
C ALA A 293 -5.30 -10.20 -1.02
N ILE A 294 -4.14 -10.82 -0.75
CA ILE A 294 -4.03 -12.26 -0.50
C ILE A 294 -4.83 -12.65 0.74
N LYS A 295 -4.73 -11.90 1.84
CA LYS A 295 -5.48 -12.22 3.06
C LYS A 295 -6.98 -12.07 2.91
N LEU A 296 -7.44 -11.08 2.14
CA LEU A 296 -8.85 -10.96 1.77
C LEU A 296 -9.32 -12.16 0.94
N GLN A 297 -8.53 -12.61 -0.05
CA GLN A 297 -8.83 -13.82 -0.82
C GLN A 297 -8.88 -15.06 0.07
N MET A 298 -7.93 -15.22 0.98
CA MET A 298 -7.91 -16.31 1.98
C MET A 298 -9.13 -16.27 2.92
N ALA A 299 -9.68 -15.08 3.20
CA ALA A 299 -10.91 -14.90 3.95
C ALA A 299 -12.19 -15.12 3.11
N GLY A 300 -12.04 -15.58 1.86
CA GLY A 300 -13.15 -15.90 0.95
C GLY A 300 -13.77 -14.68 0.27
N LYS A 301 -13.17 -13.50 0.36
CA LYS A 301 -13.69 -12.27 -0.25
C LYS A 301 -13.42 -12.22 -1.74
N ASN A 302 -14.28 -11.52 -2.48
CA ASN A 302 -14.07 -11.25 -3.90
C ASN A 302 -13.10 -10.07 -4.08
N VAL A 303 -11.86 -10.36 -4.48
CA VAL A 303 -10.79 -9.37 -4.62
C VAL A 303 -10.37 -9.20 -6.07
N ASN A 304 -10.51 -7.97 -6.57
CA ASN A 304 -9.95 -7.50 -7.83
C ASN A 304 -8.71 -6.63 -7.54
N TYR A 305 -7.54 -7.27 -7.51
CA TYR A 305 -6.25 -6.63 -7.28
C TYR A 305 -5.46 -6.47 -8.58
N GLU A 306 -4.98 -5.27 -8.86
CA GLU A 306 -4.03 -5.02 -9.95
C GLU A 306 -2.96 -4.02 -9.52
N THR A 307 -1.80 -4.09 -10.17
CA THR A 307 -0.77 -3.05 -10.07
C THR A 307 -0.59 -2.31 -11.39
N PRO A 308 -1.29 -1.19 -11.65
CA PRO A 308 -1.24 -0.54 -12.97
C PRO A 308 0.17 -0.05 -13.35
N TRP A 309 0.56 -0.34 -14.59
CA TRP A 309 1.90 -0.07 -15.09
C TRP A 309 2.24 1.42 -15.12
N ASN A 310 3.41 1.77 -14.58
CA ASN A 310 3.98 3.12 -14.57
C ASN A 310 3.05 4.19 -13.97
N VAL A 311 2.10 3.78 -13.12
CA VAL A 311 1.25 4.70 -12.37
C VAL A 311 1.98 5.08 -11.07
N PRO A 312 2.12 6.38 -10.76
CA PRO A 312 2.72 6.84 -9.52
C PRO A 312 1.71 6.81 -8.37
N HIS A 313 2.09 7.33 -7.19
CA HIS A 313 1.21 7.48 -6.05
C HIS A 313 0.01 8.40 -6.36
N SER A 314 -1.11 7.78 -6.71
CA SER A 314 -2.32 8.43 -7.20
C SER A 314 -3.50 7.46 -7.16
N GLY A 315 -4.70 7.99 -7.38
CA GLY A 315 -5.92 7.20 -7.54
C GLY A 315 -6.88 7.87 -8.50
N ASP A 316 -8.03 7.24 -8.71
CA ASP A 316 -9.09 7.68 -9.62
C ASP A 316 -8.61 7.91 -11.07
N TYR A 317 -7.48 7.30 -11.47
CA TYR A 317 -6.95 7.41 -12.83
C TYR A 317 -7.67 6.50 -13.84
N ASP A 318 -8.48 5.56 -13.36
CA ASP A 318 -9.19 4.55 -14.15
C ASP A 318 -10.70 4.51 -13.82
N VAL A 319 -11.32 5.68 -13.58
CA VAL A 319 -12.74 5.79 -13.18
C VAL A 319 -13.72 5.02 -14.06
N ASN A 320 -13.44 4.88 -15.36
CA ASN A 320 -14.28 4.07 -16.25
C ASN A 320 -14.23 2.58 -15.88
N GLU A 321 -13.05 2.03 -15.59
CA GLU A 321 -12.91 0.64 -15.12
C GLU A 321 -13.52 0.46 -13.73
N LEU A 322 -13.38 1.47 -12.85
CA LEU A 322 -14.04 1.48 -11.54
C LEU A 322 -15.57 1.43 -11.67
N PHE A 323 -16.16 2.26 -12.52
CA PHE A 323 -17.61 2.31 -12.71
C PHE A 323 -18.14 1.04 -13.39
N LEU A 324 -17.40 0.47 -14.34
CA LEU A 324 -17.76 -0.83 -14.93
C LEU A 324 -17.78 -1.94 -13.87
N TRP A 325 -16.75 -2.01 -13.03
CA TRP A 325 -16.70 -2.95 -11.91
C TRP A 325 -17.88 -2.75 -10.93
N ALA A 326 -18.17 -1.51 -10.56
CA ALA A 326 -19.30 -1.21 -9.68
C ALA A 326 -20.65 -1.60 -10.31
N ASP A 327 -20.84 -1.31 -11.60
CA ASP A 327 -22.04 -1.65 -12.36
C ASP A 327 -22.26 -3.17 -12.42
N GLU A 328 -21.20 -3.95 -12.68
CA GLU A 328 -21.26 -5.42 -12.71
C GLU A 328 -21.72 -6.01 -11.37
N LEU A 329 -21.27 -5.44 -10.25
CA LEU A 329 -21.67 -5.87 -8.91
C LEU A 329 -23.10 -5.46 -8.57
N VAL A 330 -23.47 -4.21 -8.85
CA VAL A 330 -24.73 -3.60 -8.40
C VAL A 330 -25.92 -4.04 -9.24
N LYS A 331 -25.74 -4.21 -10.55
CA LYS A 331 -26.80 -4.59 -11.50
C LYS A 331 -26.97 -6.11 -11.62
N GLY A 332 -25.97 -6.89 -11.21
CA GLY A 332 -25.90 -8.34 -11.40
C GLY A 332 -25.51 -8.72 -12.84
N LYS A 333 -25.01 -9.95 -13.03
CA LYS A 333 -24.80 -10.51 -14.37
C LYS A 333 -26.17 -10.69 -15.04
N LYS A 334 -26.34 -10.13 -16.24
CA LYS A 334 -27.53 -10.38 -17.07
C LYS A 334 -27.64 -11.85 -17.46
#